data_AF-A0A356AMJ2-F1
#
_entry.id   AF-A0A356AMJ2-F1
#
_cell.length_a   1.000
_cell.length_b   1.000
_cell.length_c   1.000
_cell.angle_alpha   90.00
_cell.angle_beta   90.00
_cell.angle_gamma   90.00
#
_symmetry.space_group_name_H-M   'P 1'
#
loop_
_entity.id
_entity.type
_entity.pdbx_description
1 polymer ?
#
loop_
_entity_poly.entity_id
_entity_poly.type
_entity_poly.pdbx_seq_one_letter_code
_entity_poly.pdbx_strand_id
1 'polypeptide(L)'
;MREHDVASFVGETDFQSCFDEIRPDDFVIVVDAMLRGAEPGRIDVTPLDEALKNRGRLRAQHEFSLFDLMELHAPETQGCFIGIEAAEIGFGFKLSEPLNSR
;
A
#
# COMPACT_ATOMS: atom_id res chain seq x y z
N MET A 1 9.86 -10.25 12.59
CA MET A 1 10.24 -9.48 11.38
C MET A 1 11.72 -9.63 11.04
N ARG A 2 12.68 -9.32 11.93
CA ARG A 2 14.13 -9.63 11.69
C ARG A 2 14.46 -11.12 11.56
N GLU A 3 13.62 -11.99 12.12
CA GLU A 3 13.78 -13.46 12.07
C GLU A 3 13.43 -14.07 10.70
N HIS A 4 12.80 -13.30 9.81
CA HIS A 4 12.36 -13.75 8.49
C HIS A 4 12.95 -12.90 7.35
N ASP A 5 14.00 -12.12 7.62
CA ASP A 5 14.62 -11.19 6.66
C ASP A 5 13.61 -10.19 6.05
N VAL A 6 12.66 -9.71 6.87
CA VAL A 6 11.67 -8.72 6.45
C VAL A 6 12.04 -7.36 7.05
N ALA A 7 12.36 -6.41 6.18
CA ALA A 7 12.47 -4.99 6.52
C ALA A 7 11.08 -4.33 6.47
N SER A 8 10.72 -3.59 7.52
CA SER A 8 9.44 -2.88 7.61
C SER A 8 9.70 -1.37 7.63
N PHE A 9 9.09 -0.65 6.70
CA PHE A 9 9.17 0.79 6.59
C PHE A 9 7.78 1.40 6.74
N VAL A 10 7.69 2.57 7.38
CA VAL A 10 6.43 3.30 7.58
C VAL A 10 6.53 4.58 6.74
N GLY A 11 5.80 4.60 5.63
CA GLY A 11 5.90 5.67 4.65
C GLY A 11 5.19 6.97 5.03
N GLU A 12 4.08 6.92 5.79
CA GLU A 12 3.25 8.10 6.16
C GLU A 12 3.32 9.26 5.13
N THR A 13 4.02 10.36 5.44
CA THR A 13 4.22 11.52 4.55
C THR A 13 5.54 11.48 3.78
N ASP A 14 6.49 10.63 4.17
CA ASP A 14 7.83 10.50 3.58
C ASP A 14 8.01 9.13 2.88
N PHE A 15 6.96 8.61 2.25
CA PHE A 15 6.98 7.30 1.60
C PHE A 15 8.00 7.25 0.44
N GLN A 16 8.48 8.40 -0.03
CA GLN A 16 9.50 8.51 -1.06
C GLN A 16 10.84 7.91 -0.61
N SER A 17 11.26 8.14 0.63
CA SER A 17 12.52 7.60 1.17
C SER A 17 12.50 6.07 1.30
N CYS A 18 11.30 5.46 1.41
CA CYS A 18 11.15 4.02 1.45
C CYS A 18 11.55 3.34 0.12
N PHE A 19 11.45 4.05 -1.02
CA PHE A 19 11.80 3.49 -2.32
C PHE A 19 13.31 3.36 -2.53
N ASP A 20 14.11 4.22 -1.89
CA ASP A 20 15.58 4.17 -1.99
C ASP A 20 16.18 2.91 -1.33
N GLU A 21 15.41 2.26 -0.45
CA GLU A 21 15.80 1.04 0.25
C GLU A 21 15.48 -0.24 -0.55
N ILE A 22 14.65 -0.14 -1.59
CA ILE A 22 14.26 -1.29 -2.42
C ILE A 22 15.41 -1.67 -3.33
N ARG A 23 15.90 -2.90 -3.20
CA ARG A 23 16.98 -3.44 -4.02
C ARG A 23 16.42 -4.28 -5.18
N PRO A 24 17.20 -4.46 -6.26
CA PRO A 24 16.90 -5.47 -7.25
C PRO A 24 16.74 -6.84 -6.57
N ASP A 25 15.75 -7.62 -7.02
CA ASP A 25 15.36 -8.94 -6.49
C ASP A 25 14.57 -8.95 -5.16
N ASP A 26 14.28 -7.80 -4.56
CA ASP A 26 13.42 -7.74 -3.37
C ASP A 26 11.95 -8.06 -3.71
N PHE A 27 11.27 -8.73 -2.77
CA PHE A 27 9.81 -8.90 -2.81
C PHE A 27 9.14 -7.81 -1.98
N VAL A 28 8.41 -6.91 -2.64
CA VAL A 28 7.81 -5.74 -1.99
C VAL A 28 6.36 -5.99 -1.61
N ILE A 29 6.04 -5.75 -0.34
CA ILE A 29 4.68 -5.78 0.18
C ILE A 29 4.29 -4.36 0.55
N VAL A 30 3.34 -3.81 -0.20
CA VAL A 30 2.76 -2.50 0.10
C VAL A 30 1.45 -2.72 0.86
N VAL A 31 1.26 -2.01 1.96
CA VAL A 31 0.02 -2.03 2.74
C VAL A 31 -0.53 -0.62 2.84
N ASP A 32 -1.76 -0.40 2.38
CA ASP A 32 -2.41 0.91 2.47
C ASP A 32 -3.93 0.78 2.67
N ALA A 33 -4.55 1.86 3.12
CA ALA A 33 -6.00 1.97 3.19
C ALA A 33 -6.59 2.24 1.79
N MET A 34 -7.73 1.62 1.49
CA MET A 34 -8.52 1.88 0.28
C MET A 34 -9.95 2.24 0.66
N LEU A 35 -10.68 2.92 -0.21
CA LEU A 35 -12.12 3.17 -0.05
C LEU A 35 -12.82 2.91 -1.39
N ARG A 36 -13.07 1.62 -1.67
CA ARG A 36 -13.71 1.11 -2.88
C ARG A 36 -15.22 0.90 -2.70
N GLY A 37 -15.77 1.25 -1.54
CA GLY A 37 -17.17 1.04 -1.19
C GLY A 37 -17.50 -0.39 -0.78
N ALA A 38 -16.49 -1.14 -0.31
CA ALA A 38 -16.67 -2.48 0.22
C ALA A 38 -16.97 -2.45 1.73
N GLU A 39 -17.03 -3.63 2.37
CA GLU A 39 -17.18 -3.73 3.82
C GLU A 39 -15.90 -3.22 4.53
N PRO A 40 -16.01 -2.34 5.53
CA PRO A 40 -14.84 -1.87 6.28
C PRO A 40 -14.04 -3.03 6.91
N GLY A 41 -12.73 -2.98 6.73
CA GLY A 41 -11.79 -4.02 7.15
C GLY A 41 -11.67 -5.19 6.19
N ARG A 42 -12.33 -5.13 5.03
CA ARG A 42 -12.06 -6.05 3.93
C ARG A 42 -10.61 -5.88 3.46
N ILE A 43 -9.91 -7.01 3.37
CA ILE A 43 -8.54 -7.07 2.85
C ILE A 43 -8.60 -7.61 1.43
N ASP A 44 -8.06 -6.85 0.48
CA ASP A 44 -7.82 -7.33 -0.87
C ASP A 44 -6.30 -7.39 -1.13
N VAL A 45 -5.84 -8.51 -1.71
CA VAL A 45 -4.43 -8.71 -2.08
C VAL A 45 -4.34 -8.76 -3.60
N THR A 46 -3.58 -7.84 -4.19
CA THR A 46 -3.41 -7.72 -5.64
C THR A 46 -1.93 -7.84 -5.99
N PRO A 47 -1.55 -8.63 -7.01
CA PRO A 47 -0.19 -8.61 -7.54
C PRO A 47 0.24 -7.19 -7.89
N LEU A 48 1.48 -6.83 -7.58
CA LEU A 48 1.95 -5.45 -7.76
C LEU A 48 1.92 -5.03 -9.23
N ASP A 49 2.24 -5.93 -10.16
CA ASP A 49 2.17 -5.67 -11.60
C ASP A 49 0.74 -5.41 -12.09
N GLU A 50 -0.25 -6.10 -11.50
CA GLU A 50 -1.67 -5.88 -11.76
C GLU A 50 -2.15 -4.57 -11.15
N ALA A 51 -1.70 -4.22 -9.94
CA ALA A 51 -1.99 -2.94 -9.30
C ALA A 51 -1.45 -1.75 -10.12
N LEU A 52 -0.22 -1.85 -10.62
CA LEU A 52 0.39 -0.84 -11.51
C LEU A 52 -0.39 -0.65 -12.83
N LYS A 53 -0.94 -1.73 -13.40
CA LYS A 53 -1.79 -1.69 -14.60
C LYS A 53 -3.17 -1.08 -14.31
N ASN A 54 -3.74 -1.33 -13.12
CA ASN A 54 -5.08 -0.86 -12.73
C ASN A 54 -5.09 0.48 -11.98
N ARG A 55 -3.94 1.17 -11.90
CA ARG A 55 -3.78 2.47 -11.21
C ARG A 55 -4.88 3.49 -11.50
N GLY A 56 -5.44 3.48 -12.70
CA GLY A 56 -6.55 4.36 -13.11
C GLY A 56 -7.81 4.28 -12.23
N ARG A 57 -8.12 3.10 -11.67
CA ARG A 57 -9.27 2.89 -10.77
C ARG A 57 -8.94 3.16 -9.30
N LEU A 58 -7.65 3.08 -8.98
CA LEU A 58 -7.11 3.35 -7.66
C LEU A 58 -7.10 4.87 -7.43
N ARG A 59 -6.53 5.68 -8.35
CA ARG A 59 -6.42 7.17 -8.41
C ARG A 59 -7.34 8.11 -7.61
N ALA A 60 -8.54 7.72 -7.18
CA ALA A 60 -9.47 8.52 -6.40
C ALA A 60 -9.04 8.76 -4.94
N GLN A 61 -8.15 7.95 -4.35
CA GLN A 61 -7.73 8.08 -2.95
C GLN A 61 -6.19 8.03 -2.83
N HIS A 62 -5.54 9.20 -2.87
CA HIS A 62 -4.08 9.38 -2.65
C HIS A 62 -3.08 8.62 -3.54
N GLU A 63 -3.52 7.82 -4.49
CA GLU A 63 -2.68 6.81 -5.19
C GLU A 63 -1.86 7.30 -6.40
N PHE A 64 -1.77 8.62 -6.65
CA PHE A 64 -0.93 9.12 -7.74
C PHE A 64 0.57 9.02 -7.43
N SER A 65 1.01 9.09 -6.17
CA SER A 65 2.44 9.17 -5.85
C SER A 65 3.12 7.82 -5.67
N LEU A 66 2.44 6.83 -5.08
CA LEU A 66 3.08 5.58 -4.69
C LEU A 66 3.41 4.70 -5.91
N PHE A 67 2.39 4.36 -6.70
CA PHE A 67 2.54 3.49 -7.87
C PHE A 67 3.37 4.14 -8.99
N ASP A 68 3.25 5.45 -9.19
CA ASP A 68 4.04 6.16 -10.20
C ASP A 68 5.53 6.22 -9.80
N LEU A 69 5.86 6.34 -8.50
CA LEU A 69 7.25 6.24 -8.02
C LEU A 69 7.80 4.82 -8.10
N MET A 70 6.98 3.79 -7.82
CA MET A 70 7.39 2.40 -8.01
C MET A 70 7.72 2.11 -9.47
N GLU A 71 6.91 2.58 -10.42
CA GLU A 71 7.20 2.43 -11.85
C GLU A 71 8.51 3.14 -12.25
N LEU A 72 8.84 4.28 -11.63
CA LEU A 72 10.05 5.03 -11.94
C LEU A 72 11.32 4.40 -11.34
N HIS A 73 11.24 3.95 -10.09
CA HIS A 73 12.41 3.51 -9.31
C HIS A 73 12.62 1.99 -9.38
N ALA A 74 11.55 1.21 -9.57
CA ALA A 74 11.58 -0.24 -9.42
C ALA A 74 10.54 -0.96 -10.35
N PRO A 75 10.60 -0.77 -11.68
CA PRO A 75 9.56 -1.20 -12.62
C PRO A 75 9.38 -2.72 -12.74
N GLU A 76 10.40 -3.52 -12.39
CA GLU A 76 10.38 -4.99 -12.47
C GLU A 76 10.23 -5.66 -11.11
N THR A 77 9.96 -4.88 -10.06
CA THR A 77 9.83 -5.40 -8.70
C THR A 77 8.65 -6.34 -8.57
N GLN A 78 8.94 -7.54 -8.08
CA GLN A 78 7.90 -8.50 -7.71
C GLN A 78 7.32 -8.12 -6.35
N GLY A 79 6.01 -8.34 -6.19
CA GLY A 79 5.37 -7.96 -4.94
C GLY A 79 3.86 -8.08 -4.96
N CYS A 80 3.25 -7.61 -3.88
CA CYS A 80 1.82 -7.45 -3.79
C CYS A 80 1.43 -6.15 -3.07
N PHE A 81 0.25 -5.67 -3.42
CA PHE A 81 -0.45 -4.61 -2.73
C PHE A 81 -1.56 -5.22 -1.87
N ILE A 82 -1.54 -4.93 -0.58
CA ILE A 82 -2.54 -5.31 0.40
C ILE A 82 -3.32 -4.04 0.75
N GLY A 83 -4.52 -3.94 0.19
CA GLY A 83 -5.39 -2.82 0.48
C GLY A 83 -6.42 -3.18 1.54
N ILE A 84 -6.59 -2.31 2.53
CA ILE A 84 -7.57 -2.48 3.61
C ILE A 84 -8.70 -1.46 3.43
N GLU A 85 -9.93 -1.93 3.27
CA GLU A 85 -11.09 -1.06 3.10
C GLU A 85 -11.33 -0.21 4.37
N ALA A 86 -11.23 1.10 4.24
CA ALA A 86 -11.48 2.06 5.30
C ALA A 86 -12.98 2.23 5.54
N ALA A 87 -13.38 2.38 6.81
CA ALA A 87 -14.76 2.77 7.13
C ALA A 87 -15.04 4.24 6.78
N GLU A 88 -14.06 5.09 7.04
CA GLU A 88 -14.10 6.53 6.80
C GLU A 88 -12.67 7.06 6.64
N ILE A 89 -12.51 8.13 5.88
CA ILE A 89 -11.24 8.86 5.73
C ILE A 89 -11.45 10.26 6.27
N GLY A 90 -10.63 10.64 7.25
CA GLY A 90 -10.70 11.95 7.91
C GLY A 90 -9.46 12.24 8.73
N PHE A 91 -9.36 13.47 9.23
CA PHE A 91 -8.26 13.86 10.11
C PHE A 91 -8.43 13.23 11.49
N GLY A 92 -7.48 12.39 11.90
CA GLY A 92 -7.48 11.75 13.20
C GLY A 92 -6.31 10.77 13.34
N PHE A 93 -5.99 10.40 14.57
CA PHE A 93 -4.93 9.44 14.89
C PHE A 93 -5.48 8.06 15.29
N LYS A 94 -6.78 7.82 15.07
CA LYS A 94 -7.47 6.62 15.52
C LYS A 94 -8.06 5.87 14.35
N LEU A 95 -8.02 4.55 14.43
CA LEU A 95 -8.83 3.69 13.60
C LEU A 95 -10.30 3.85 13.97
N SER A 96 -11.18 3.69 12.99
CA SER A 96 -12.61 3.61 13.21
C SER A 96 -12.97 2.34 14.00
N GLU A 97 -14.10 2.37 14.72
CA GLU A 97 -14.61 1.24 15.50
C GLU A 97 -14.62 -0.11 14.73
N PRO A 98 -15.07 -0.18 13.46
CA PRO A 98 -15.06 -1.43 12.70
C PRO A 98 -13.66 -1.98 12.40
N LEU A 99 -12.63 -1.12 12.35
CA LEU A 99 -11.24 -1.52 12.11
C LEU A 99 -10.51 -1.84 13.42
N ASN A 100 -10.87 -1.17 14.51
CA ASN A 100 -10.24 -1.36 15.82
C ASN A 100 -10.68 -2.64 16.54
N SER A 101 -11.70 -3.34 16.00
CA SER A 101 -12.29 -4.56 16.57
C SER A 101 -11.93 -5.85 15.82
N ARG A 102 -11.00 -5.77 14.85
CA ARG A 102 -10.46 -6.90 14.08
C ARG A 102 -9.06 -7.27 14.54
#